data_AF-A0ABD6DLZ4-F1
#
_entry.id   AF-A0ABD6DLZ4-F1
#
_cell.length_a   1.000
_cell.length_b   1.000
_cell.length_c   1.000
_cell.angle_alpha   90.00
_cell.angle_beta   90.00
_cell.angle_gamma   90.00
#
_symmetry.space_group_name_H-M   'P 1'
#
loop_
_entity.id
_entity.type
_entity.pdbx_description
1 polymer ?
#
loop_
_entity_poly.entity_id
_entity_poly.type
_entity_poly.pdbx_seq_one_letter_code
_entity_poly.pdbx_strand_id
1 'polypeptide(L)'
;MNVRENWRVILLAIMLVSSGVVLFVPGVVGGSGDSGQISNLQYGIQLDGGTRLRAPVVGMTAEDVSFAGQDQGQARQAMADNLSVPTRDVYFQVNRETGVGTVEVFNDSVSETEFATVLNQVGFRTSDDGQFGEGDIRDGVTADTRQQIVDTLDQKLAESGLTAGSARVATTPQGQNYIVVEAPNQGAEELERLVAQRGSVELVARYPGDNGTMQETTLVTREGIDSIGSPEPGDSSPYQVPVVLNQEGAERFTRVLNENEFTTTGAGSTACGGAEKNDRGYCLLTVVDGEVASSHSLAPSFADIIRANEFSDDPRFVMGAQSRGEAETIAVGLRAGSLRAPLDTEGRQVYTLEPALADRFKVNSLITGIIAVLAVSGVVYLRYGEPRVAVPMVLTALAEVVLLLAFVSAVRLPLDLSHIAGLIAVIGTGVDDLIIIADEVMAEGDVNSARVFQSRFRKAFWVIGAAAATTIIAMAPLAVLSLGDLRGFAIVTILGVLIGVLVTRPAYGDILRWLSVEK
;
A
#
# COMPACT_ATOMS: atom_id res chain seq x y z
N MET A 1 -5.84 40.27 26.23
CA MET A 1 -6.26 39.61 24.98
C MET A 1 -7.70 39.16 25.11
N ASN A 2 -8.64 39.76 24.37
CA ASN A 2 -10.01 39.26 24.29
C ASN A 2 -10.02 37.97 23.45
N VAL A 3 -10.39 36.84 24.07
CA VAL A 3 -10.39 35.51 23.43
C VAL A 3 -11.28 35.46 22.19
N ARG A 4 -12.40 36.20 22.18
CA ARG A 4 -13.32 36.27 21.02
C ARG A 4 -12.77 37.05 19.83
N GLU A 5 -11.89 38.02 20.05
CA GLU A 5 -11.38 38.90 18.97
C GLU A 5 -10.19 38.30 18.22
N ASN A 6 -9.42 37.42 18.88
CA ASN A 6 -8.19 36.82 18.35
C ASN A 6 -8.27 35.29 18.21
N TRP A 7 -9.48 34.75 18.05
CA TRP A 7 -9.71 33.30 18.06
C TRP A 7 -8.90 32.58 16.96
N ARG A 8 -8.65 33.22 15.82
CA ARG A 8 -7.87 32.65 14.69
C ARG A 8 -6.41 32.46 15.05
N VAL A 9 -5.83 33.38 15.82
CA VAL A 9 -4.45 33.27 16.32
C VAL A 9 -4.37 32.16 17.37
N ILE A 10 -5.38 32.04 18.23
CA ILE A 10 -5.48 30.94 19.20
C ILE A 10 -5.63 29.60 18.48
N LEU A 11 -6.46 29.51 17.43
CA LEU A 11 -6.60 28.33 16.60
C LEU A 11 -5.24 27.94 15.98
N LEU A 12 -4.53 28.90 15.38
CA LEU A 12 -3.20 28.64 14.81
C LEU A 12 -2.23 28.12 15.87
N ALA A 13 -2.22 28.71 17.07
CA ALA A 13 -1.37 28.24 18.16
C ALA A 13 -1.74 26.81 18.62
N ILE A 14 -3.03 26.50 18.73
CA ILE A 14 -3.50 25.14 19.05
C ILE A 14 -3.08 24.16 17.96
N MET A 15 -3.26 24.52 16.68
CA MET A 15 -2.86 23.68 15.57
C MET A 15 -1.35 23.45 15.58
N LEU A 16 -0.52 24.48 15.83
CA LEU A 16 0.92 24.32 15.95
C LEU A 16 1.35 23.40 17.08
N VAL A 17 0.72 23.52 18.26
CA VAL A 17 0.98 22.60 19.38
C VAL A 17 0.59 21.18 19.01
N SER A 18 -0.58 20.99 18.39
CA SER A 18 -1.03 19.67 17.93
C SER A 18 -0.11 19.09 16.86
N SER A 19 0.39 19.93 15.95
CA SER A 19 1.36 19.56 14.93
C SER A 19 2.69 19.14 15.54
N GLY A 20 3.16 19.84 16.59
CA GLY A 20 4.34 19.43 17.34
C GLY A 20 4.17 18.06 17.99
N VAL A 21 2.99 17.77 18.55
CA VAL A 21 2.68 16.45 19.10
C VAL A 21 2.73 15.38 18.01
N VAL A 22 2.06 15.61 16.88
CA VAL A 22 2.04 14.68 15.75
C VAL A 22 3.44 14.42 15.19
N LEU A 23 4.29 15.45 15.11
CA LEU A 23 5.63 15.34 14.53
C LEU A 23 6.66 14.69 15.45
N PHE A 24 6.58 14.93 16.76
CA PHE A 24 7.68 14.61 17.67
C PHE A 24 7.34 13.63 18.79
N VAL A 25 6.06 13.32 19.04
CA VAL A 25 5.68 12.37 20.10
C VAL A 25 5.57 10.96 19.50
N PRO A 26 6.45 10.01 19.89
CA PRO A 26 6.41 8.64 19.37
C PRO A 26 5.06 7.96 19.66
N GLY A 27 4.61 7.11 18.74
CA GLY A 27 3.38 6.33 18.90
C GLY A 27 2.07 7.06 18.60
N VAL A 28 2.06 8.40 18.49
CA VAL A 28 0.86 9.17 18.11
C VAL A 28 0.39 8.82 16.70
N VAL A 29 1.32 8.58 15.79
CA VAL A 29 1.04 8.27 14.39
C VAL A 29 1.08 6.75 14.13
N GLY A 30 1.18 5.91 15.17
CA GLY A 30 1.16 4.45 15.07
C GLY A 30 2.33 3.82 14.31
N GLY A 31 3.49 4.50 14.26
CA GLY A 31 4.76 3.91 13.86
C GLY A 31 5.46 3.24 15.04
N SER A 32 6.20 2.16 14.78
CA SER A 32 7.14 1.57 15.73
C SER A 32 8.12 2.67 16.15
N GLY A 33 8.06 3.09 17.42
CA GLY A 33 8.98 4.07 17.98
C GLY A 33 10.38 3.50 18.03
N ASP A 34 11.11 3.57 16.93
CA ASP A 34 12.53 3.30 16.92
C ASP A 34 13.25 4.45 17.63
N SER A 35 14.00 4.10 18.67
CA SER A 35 14.60 5.02 19.64
C SER A 35 15.64 6.00 19.05
N GLY A 36 15.94 5.90 17.76
CA GLY A 36 16.86 6.78 17.02
C GLY A 36 16.21 7.85 16.13
N GLN A 37 14.90 7.81 15.89
CA GLN A 37 14.24 8.76 14.98
C GLN A 37 13.75 10.02 15.72
N ILE A 38 14.23 11.20 15.28
CA ILE A 38 13.94 12.49 15.93
C ILE A 38 12.50 12.96 15.64
N SER A 39 11.85 12.44 14.59
CA SER A 39 10.49 12.81 14.19
C SER A 39 9.72 11.64 13.58
N ASN A 40 8.39 11.69 13.64
CA ASN A 40 7.45 10.76 13.00
C ASN A 40 7.31 10.98 11.47
N LEU A 41 8.27 11.64 10.83
CA LEU A 41 8.27 11.84 9.37
C LEU A 41 8.85 10.59 8.70
N GLN A 42 8.13 10.10 7.70
CA GLN A 42 8.61 9.06 6.81
C GLN A 42 9.22 9.72 5.57
N TYR A 43 10.33 9.19 5.10
CA TYR A 43 11.02 9.67 3.92
C TYR A 43 10.89 8.63 2.81
N GLY A 44 10.62 9.11 1.60
CA GLY A 44 10.58 8.28 0.41
C GLY A 44 11.99 7.93 -0.08
N ILE A 45 12.04 7.11 -1.12
CA ILE A 45 13.29 6.57 -1.65
C ILE A 45 14.25 7.66 -2.15
N GLN A 46 13.78 8.87 -2.47
CA GLN A 46 14.67 9.96 -2.90
C GLN A 46 15.46 10.60 -1.76
N LEU A 47 15.01 10.40 -0.51
CA LEU A 47 15.60 10.99 0.70
C LEU A 47 16.24 9.95 1.63
N ASP A 48 15.77 8.70 1.60
CA ASP A 48 16.37 7.58 2.33
C ASP A 48 17.15 6.60 1.44
N GLY A 49 16.99 6.67 0.11
CA GLY A 49 17.51 5.65 -0.80
C GLY A 49 16.63 4.40 -0.77
N GLY A 50 16.98 3.42 -1.59
CA GLY A 50 16.24 2.16 -1.72
C GLY A 50 15.78 1.91 -3.15
N THR A 51 14.77 1.07 -3.30
CA THR A 51 14.28 0.64 -4.62
C THR A 51 12.79 0.90 -4.80
N ARG A 52 12.42 1.34 -6.00
CA ARG A 52 11.06 1.40 -6.53
C ARG A 52 10.96 0.42 -7.70
N LEU A 53 10.05 -0.53 -7.58
CA LEU A 53 9.71 -1.50 -8.61
C LEU A 53 8.31 -1.18 -9.14
N ARG A 54 8.18 -1.09 -10.47
CA ARG A 54 6.91 -0.90 -11.14
C ARG A 54 6.67 -2.07 -12.08
N ALA A 55 5.57 -2.81 -11.90
CA ALA A 55 5.23 -3.96 -12.71
C ALA A 55 3.77 -3.92 -13.17
N PRO A 56 3.45 -4.32 -14.42
CA PRO A 56 2.08 -4.62 -14.79
C PRO A 56 1.57 -5.86 -14.06
N VAL A 57 0.25 -6.02 -14.00
CA VAL A 57 -0.38 -7.22 -13.44
C VAL A 57 -0.69 -8.16 -14.59
N VAL A 58 -0.30 -9.43 -14.46
CA VAL A 58 -0.64 -10.45 -15.44
C VAL A 58 -2.11 -10.81 -15.31
N GLY A 59 -2.85 -10.64 -16.40
CA GLY A 59 -4.17 -11.24 -16.55
C GLY A 59 -5.05 -10.53 -17.56
N MET A 60 -6.15 -11.18 -17.90
CA MET A 60 -7.20 -10.68 -18.79
C MET A 60 -8.53 -10.66 -18.07
N THR A 61 -9.41 -9.73 -18.45
CA THR A 61 -10.75 -9.58 -17.87
C THR A 61 -11.81 -9.67 -18.95
N ALA A 62 -12.81 -10.53 -18.74
CA ALA A 62 -14.09 -10.44 -19.42
C ALA A 62 -15.10 -9.78 -18.46
N GLU A 63 -15.70 -8.68 -18.91
CA GLU A 63 -16.77 -8.01 -18.17
C GLU A 63 -18.13 -8.43 -18.73
N ASP A 64 -19.20 -8.09 -18.00
CA ASP A 64 -20.57 -8.38 -18.41
C ASP A 64 -20.92 -9.87 -18.60
N VAL A 65 -20.34 -10.74 -17.78
CA VAL A 65 -20.54 -12.18 -17.85
C VAL A 65 -21.79 -12.59 -17.09
N SER A 66 -22.74 -13.24 -17.76
CA SER A 66 -23.94 -13.81 -17.14
C SER A 66 -23.63 -15.16 -16.48
N PHE A 67 -23.85 -15.24 -15.16
CA PHE A 67 -23.70 -16.46 -14.36
C PHE A 67 -25.03 -17.19 -14.13
N ALA A 68 -26.10 -16.80 -14.82
CA ALA A 68 -27.41 -17.38 -14.63
C ALA A 68 -27.41 -18.90 -14.90
N GLY A 69 -27.74 -19.69 -13.87
CA GLY A 69 -27.85 -21.15 -13.98
C GLY A 69 -26.51 -21.91 -14.01
N GLN A 70 -25.38 -21.25 -13.78
CA GLN A 70 -24.05 -21.88 -13.76
C GLN A 70 -23.63 -22.26 -12.32
N ASP A 71 -23.12 -23.48 -12.15
CA ASP A 71 -22.38 -23.83 -10.93
C ASP A 71 -20.97 -23.24 -11.01
N GLN A 72 -20.68 -22.27 -10.15
CA GLN A 72 -19.43 -21.52 -10.20
C GLN A 72 -18.19 -22.38 -9.92
N GLY A 73 -18.33 -23.49 -9.19
CA GLY A 73 -17.22 -24.40 -8.91
C GLY A 73 -16.87 -25.20 -10.17
N GLN A 74 -17.88 -25.83 -10.78
CA GLN A 74 -17.71 -26.60 -12.02
C GLN A 74 -17.28 -25.73 -13.19
N ALA A 75 -17.89 -24.55 -13.35
CA ALA A 75 -17.53 -23.63 -14.42
C ALA A 75 -16.09 -23.14 -14.29
N ARG A 76 -15.60 -22.87 -13.07
CA ARG A 76 -14.20 -22.46 -12.84
C ARG A 76 -13.23 -23.58 -13.17
N GLN A 77 -13.53 -24.82 -12.77
CA GLN A 77 -12.72 -25.97 -13.12
C GLN A 77 -12.70 -26.19 -14.63
N ALA A 78 -13.84 -26.12 -15.30
CA ALA A 78 -13.93 -26.26 -16.74
C ALA A 78 -13.14 -25.16 -17.47
N MET A 79 -13.21 -23.91 -17.02
CA MET A 79 -12.37 -22.82 -17.55
C MET A 79 -10.88 -23.14 -17.41
N ALA A 80 -10.46 -23.55 -16.21
CA ALA A 80 -9.07 -23.88 -15.91
C ALA A 80 -8.54 -25.04 -16.77
N ASP A 81 -9.33 -26.11 -16.90
CA ASP A 81 -8.98 -27.29 -17.70
C ASP A 81 -8.87 -26.96 -19.19
N ASN A 82 -9.81 -26.18 -19.75
CA ASN A 82 -9.80 -25.81 -21.16
C ASN A 82 -8.68 -24.82 -21.50
N LEU A 83 -8.34 -23.92 -20.59
CA LEU A 83 -7.22 -22.98 -20.75
C LEU A 83 -5.86 -23.59 -20.37
N SER A 84 -5.83 -24.81 -19.84
CA SER A 84 -4.62 -25.44 -19.30
C SER A 84 -3.90 -24.60 -18.24
N VAL A 85 -4.67 -23.88 -17.41
CA VAL A 85 -4.15 -23.05 -16.32
C VAL A 85 -4.57 -23.61 -14.95
N PRO A 86 -3.84 -23.33 -13.87
CA PRO A 86 -4.28 -23.69 -12.52
C PRO A 86 -5.65 -23.07 -12.18
N THR A 87 -6.51 -23.80 -11.47
CA THR A 87 -7.85 -23.29 -11.05
C THR A 87 -7.77 -22.00 -10.21
N ARG A 88 -6.65 -21.75 -9.52
CA ARG A 88 -6.39 -20.51 -8.77
C ARG A 88 -6.18 -19.26 -9.64
N ASP A 89 -5.90 -19.46 -10.92
CA ASP A 89 -5.69 -18.41 -11.91
C ASP A 89 -6.97 -18.03 -12.65
N VAL A 90 -8.10 -18.68 -12.34
CA VAL A 90 -9.42 -18.28 -12.82
C VAL A 90 -10.21 -17.69 -11.65
N TYR A 91 -10.61 -16.44 -11.76
CA TYR A 91 -11.33 -15.73 -10.71
C TYR A 91 -12.68 -15.19 -11.22
N PHE A 92 -13.73 -15.39 -10.43
CA PHE A 92 -15.08 -14.92 -10.73
C PHE A 92 -15.50 -13.90 -9.67
N GLN A 93 -16.00 -12.76 -10.12
CA GLN A 93 -16.63 -11.78 -9.25
C GLN A 93 -18.06 -11.57 -9.73
N VAL A 94 -19.03 -12.06 -8.96
CA VAL A 94 -20.45 -12.09 -9.36
C VAL A 94 -21.26 -11.14 -8.49
N ASN A 95 -22.02 -10.25 -9.12
CA ASN A 95 -23.03 -9.47 -8.41
C ASN A 95 -24.24 -10.38 -8.12
N ARG A 96 -24.51 -10.63 -6.84
CA ARG A 96 -25.59 -11.53 -6.40
C ARG A 96 -27.00 -11.02 -6.72
N GLU A 97 -27.17 -9.72 -6.94
CA GLU A 97 -28.47 -9.12 -7.25
C GLU A 97 -28.83 -9.28 -8.72
N THR A 98 -27.85 -9.12 -9.62
CA THR A 98 -28.07 -9.16 -11.07
C THR A 98 -27.71 -10.52 -11.70
N GLY A 99 -26.87 -11.31 -11.04
CA GLY A 99 -26.30 -12.54 -11.61
C GLY A 99 -25.26 -12.28 -12.70
N VAL A 100 -24.88 -11.01 -12.92
CA VAL A 100 -23.85 -10.59 -13.88
C VAL A 100 -22.56 -10.30 -13.12
N GLY A 101 -21.42 -10.60 -13.73
CA GLY A 101 -20.13 -10.45 -13.08
C GLY A 101 -18.99 -10.31 -14.06
N THR A 102 -17.78 -10.52 -13.54
CA THR A 102 -16.54 -10.53 -14.29
C THR A 102 -15.84 -11.87 -14.14
N VAL A 103 -15.12 -12.26 -15.20
CA VAL A 103 -14.20 -13.39 -15.18
C VAL A 103 -12.81 -12.86 -15.46
N GLU A 104 -11.86 -13.18 -14.59
CA GLU A 104 -10.45 -12.85 -14.77
C GLU A 104 -9.62 -14.11 -14.90
N VAL A 105 -8.63 -14.09 -15.79
CA VAL A 105 -7.63 -15.16 -15.96
C VAL A 105 -6.25 -14.58 -15.77
N PHE A 106 -5.46 -15.13 -14.84
CA PHE A 106 -4.16 -14.60 -14.42
C PHE A 106 -2.98 -15.34 -15.06
N ASN A 107 -2.98 -15.48 -16.38
CA ASN A 107 -1.95 -16.18 -17.13
C ASN A 107 -1.59 -15.38 -18.39
N ASP A 108 -0.29 -15.23 -18.66
CA ASP A 108 0.27 -14.46 -19.78
C ASP A 108 0.28 -15.22 -21.11
N SER A 109 0.16 -16.55 -21.05
CA SER A 109 0.20 -17.44 -22.21
C SER A 109 -1.17 -17.56 -22.89
N VAL A 110 -2.25 -17.19 -22.19
CA VAL A 110 -3.63 -17.20 -22.71
C VAL A 110 -3.84 -15.98 -23.60
N SER A 111 -4.35 -16.18 -24.82
CA SER A 111 -4.71 -15.09 -25.72
C SER A 111 -6.15 -14.61 -25.53
N GLU A 112 -6.45 -13.35 -25.92
CA GLU A 112 -7.81 -12.79 -25.86
C GLU A 112 -8.82 -13.66 -26.65
N THR A 113 -8.42 -14.11 -27.85
CA THR A 113 -9.25 -14.99 -28.69
C THR A 113 -9.51 -16.34 -28.02
N GLU A 114 -8.50 -16.93 -27.39
CA GLU A 114 -8.62 -18.20 -26.69
C GLU A 114 -9.54 -18.07 -25.48
N PHE A 115 -9.36 -17.02 -24.67
CA PHE A 115 -10.19 -16.75 -23.51
C PHE A 115 -11.67 -16.56 -23.90
N ALA A 116 -11.96 -15.75 -24.91
CA ALA A 116 -13.32 -15.58 -25.44
C ALA A 116 -13.91 -16.91 -25.95
N THR A 117 -13.09 -17.73 -26.63
CA THR A 117 -13.52 -19.04 -27.13
C THR A 117 -13.90 -19.97 -25.98
N VAL A 118 -13.08 -20.05 -24.93
CA VAL A 118 -13.34 -20.93 -23.79
C VAL A 118 -14.56 -20.47 -22.99
N LEU A 119 -14.76 -19.16 -22.80
CA LEU A 119 -15.99 -18.63 -22.16
C LEU A 119 -17.25 -19.16 -22.86
N ASN A 120 -17.27 -19.08 -24.20
CA ASN A 120 -18.39 -19.57 -24.99
C ASN A 120 -18.55 -21.11 -24.91
N GLN A 121 -17.45 -21.86 -24.86
CA GLN A 121 -17.46 -23.33 -24.74
C GLN A 121 -17.98 -23.81 -23.39
N VAL A 122 -17.61 -23.12 -22.30
CA VAL A 122 -18.10 -23.40 -20.93
C VAL A 122 -19.57 -22.98 -20.79
N GLY A 123 -20.09 -22.17 -21.72
CA GLY A 123 -21.49 -21.78 -21.79
C GLY A 123 -21.80 -20.43 -21.13
N PHE A 124 -20.78 -19.61 -20.90
CA PHE A 124 -20.98 -18.22 -20.52
C PHE A 124 -21.51 -17.40 -21.71
N ARG A 125 -22.29 -16.38 -21.38
CA ARG A 125 -22.87 -15.41 -22.32
C ARG A 125 -22.71 -14.01 -21.77
N THR A 126 -22.79 -13.00 -22.64
CA THR A 126 -22.91 -11.61 -22.21
C THR A 126 -24.27 -11.38 -21.53
N SER A 127 -24.48 -10.25 -20.84
CA SER A 127 -25.76 -9.97 -20.16
C SER A 127 -26.95 -9.89 -21.13
N ASP A 128 -26.70 -9.53 -22.39
CA ASP A 128 -27.67 -9.49 -23.48
C ASP A 128 -27.81 -10.84 -24.23
N ASP A 129 -27.31 -11.94 -23.67
CA ASP A 129 -27.31 -13.30 -24.25
C ASP A 129 -26.47 -13.46 -25.54
N GLY A 130 -25.46 -12.60 -25.70
CA GLY A 130 -24.47 -12.67 -26.78
C GLY A 130 -23.31 -13.64 -26.51
N GLN A 131 -22.53 -13.94 -27.55
CA GLN A 131 -21.25 -14.65 -27.44
C GLN A 131 -20.11 -13.66 -27.26
N PHE A 132 -19.06 -14.07 -26.54
CA PHE A 132 -17.84 -13.27 -26.38
C PHE A 132 -16.98 -13.32 -27.65
N GLY A 133 -16.54 -12.15 -28.11
CA GLY A 133 -15.47 -11.99 -29.09
C GLY A 133 -14.18 -11.50 -28.44
N GLU A 134 -13.11 -11.40 -29.25
CA GLU A 134 -11.81 -10.84 -28.82
C GLU A 134 -11.96 -9.43 -28.23
N GLY A 135 -12.78 -8.57 -28.85
CA GLY A 135 -13.01 -7.21 -28.38
C GLY A 135 -13.78 -7.07 -27.06
N ASP A 136 -14.33 -8.17 -26.54
CA ASP A 136 -14.99 -8.20 -25.23
C ASP A 136 -14.01 -8.57 -24.10
N ILE A 137 -12.77 -8.94 -24.45
CA ILE A 137 -11.70 -9.25 -23.52
C ILE A 137 -10.79 -8.04 -23.39
N ARG A 138 -10.57 -7.60 -22.15
CA ARG A 138 -9.69 -6.49 -21.83
C ARG A 138 -8.40 -7.00 -21.22
N ASP A 139 -7.27 -6.52 -21.73
CA ASP A 139 -5.96 -6.72 -21.08
C ASP A 139 -5.89 -6.06 -19.69
N GLY A 140 -5.24 -6.76 -18.77
CA GLY A 140 -5.12 -6.44 -17.36
C GLY A 140 -6.35 -6.85 -16.54
N VAL A 141 -6.23 -6.63 -15.23
CA VAL A 141 -7.24 -7.00 -14.22
C VAL A 141 -8.19 -5.84 -13.88
N THR A 142 -9.20 -6.10 -13.05
CA THR A 142 -10.15 -5.14 -12.47
C THR A 142 -9.50 -4.24 -11.41
N ALA A 143 -10.20 -3.16 -11.03
CA ALA A 143 -9.73 -2.27 -9.97
C ALA A 143 -9.69 -2.97 -8.60
N ASP A 144 -10.66 -3.83 -8.31
CA ASP A 144 -10.74 -4.58 -7.05
C ASP A 144 -9.58 -5.56 -6.91
N THR A 145 -9.24 -6.30 -7.98
CA THR A 145 -8.07 -7.18 -8.00
C THR A 145 -6.77 -6.42 -7.80
N ARG A 146 -6.61 -5.23 -8.42
CA ARG A 146 -5.43 -4.38 -8.16
C ARG A 146 -5.34 -3.93 -6.70
N GLN A 147 -6.47 -3.58 -6.08
CA GLN A 147 -6.46 -3.16 -4.68
C GLN A 147 -6.12 -4.33 -3.75
N GLN A 148 -6.67 -5.53 -3.99
CA GLN A 148 -6.29 -6.73 -3.24
C GLN A 148 -4.78 -7.03 -3.35
N ILE A 149 -4.19 -6.84 -4.53
CA ILE A 149 -2.74 -6.99 -4.72
C ILE A 149 -1.97 -5.96 -3.88
N VAL A 150 -2.39 -4.69 -3.88
CA VAL A 150 -1.76 -3.64 -3.05
C VAL A 150 -1.85 -3.99 -1.57
N ASP A 151 -3.03 -4.39 -1.10
CA ASP A 151 -3.26 -4.73 0.31
C ASP A 151 -2.39 -5.93 0.75
N THR A 152 -2.28 -6.96 -0.10
CA THR A 152 -1.40 -8.10 0.17
C THR A 152 0.08 -7.69 0.15
N LEU A 153 0.50 -6.82 -0.78
CA LEU A 153 1.89 -6.35 -0.83
C LEU A 153 2.26 -5.48 0.37
N ASP A 154 1.37 -4.58 0.80
CA ASP A 154 1.58 -3.79 2.02
C ASP A 154 1.71 -4.70 3.24
N GLN A 155 0.88 -5.74 3.34
CA GLN A 155 1.02 -6.74 4.41
C GLN A 155 2.34 -7.51 4.29
N LYS A 156 2.76 -7.93 3.09
CA LYS A 156 4.05 -8.60 2.89
C LYS A 156 5.22 -7.73 3.32
N LEU A 157 5.23 -6.45 2.91
CA LEU A 157 6.26 -5.49 3.30
C LEU A 157 6.32 -5.34 4.83
N ALA A 158 5.17 -5.22 5.50
CA ALA A 158 5.09 -5.15 6.95
C ALA A 158 5.64 -6.42 7.63
N GLU A 159 5.25 -7.60 7.16
CA GLU A 159 5.68 -8.90 7.71
C GLU A 159 7.16 -9.20 7.46
N SER A 160 7.72 -8.71 6.36
CA SER A 160 9.14 -8.81 6.03
C SER A 160 10.01 -7.80 6.79
N GLY A 161 9.43 -6.98 7.68
CA GLY A 161 10.16 -5.95 8.43
C GLY A 161 10.48 -4.69 7.60
N LEU A 162 9.93 -4.57 6.39
CA LEU A 162 10.07 -3.43 5.50
C LEU A 162 8.93 -2.42 5.75
N THR A 163 8.73 -2.02 7.01
CA THR A 163 7.58 -1.20 7.44
C THR A 163 7.57 0.23 6.88
N ALA A 164 8.69 0.69 6.33
CA ALA A 164 8.77 1.96 5.60
C ALA A 164 8.43 1.81 4.11
N GLY A 165 8.26 0.58 3.64
CA GLY A 165 7.83 0.28 2.28
C GLY A 165 6.35 0.56 2.08
N SER A 166 5.95 0.72 0.82
CA SER A 166 4.54 0.87 0.43
C SER A 166 4.30 0.33 -0.98
N ALA A 167 3.08 -0.14 -1.21
CA ALA A 167 2.56 -0.50 -2.51
C ALA A 167 1.41 0.43 -2.92
N ARG A 168 1.26 0.70 -4.22
CA ARG A 168 0.15 1.51 -4.76
C ARG A 168 -0.11 1.24 -6.23
N VAL A 169 -1.31 1.55 -6.68
CA VAL A 169 -1.66 1.56 -8.10
C VAL A 169 -1.17 2.86 -8.75
N ALA A 170 -0.60 2.75 -9.94
CA ALA A 170 -0.26 3.88 -10.81
C ALA A 170 -0.84 3.67 -12.21
N THR A 171 -1.53 4.68 -12.74
CA THR A 171 -2.12 4.66 -14.08
C THR A 171 -1.40 5.65 -14.99
N THR A 172 -1.00 5.20 -16.18
CA THR A 172 -0.39 6.08 -17.18
C THR A 172 -1.42 7.00 -17.82
N PRO A 173 -1.00 8.10 -18.48
CA PRO A 173 -1.90 8.91 -19.29
C PRO A 173 -2.60 8.13 -20.40
N GLN A 174 -2.02 7.01 -20.86
CA GLN A 174 -2.64 6.10 -21.83
C GLN A 174 -3.63 5.10 -21.19
N GLY A 175 -3.87 5.15 -19.88
CA GLY A 175 -4.80 4.27 -19.18
C GLY A 175 -4.23 2.92 -18.73
N GLN A 176 -2.93 2.67 -18.94
CA GLN A 176 -2.30 1.43 -18.49
C GLN A 176 -2.04 1.46 -16.98
N ASN A 177 -2.41 0.37 -16.29
CA ASN A 177 -2.27 0.26 -14.84
C ASN A 177 -1.03 -0.55 -14.46
N TYR A 178 -0.35 -0.10 -13.41
CA TYR A 178 0.82 -0.74 -12.84
C TYR A 178 0.70 -0.79 -11.33
N ILE A 179 1.33 -1.79 -10.72
CA ILE A 179 1.60 -1.80 -9.29
C ILE A 179 3.00 -1.25 -9.08
N VAL A 180 3.10 -0.24 -8.21
CA VAL A 180 4.36 0.38 -7.81
C VAL A 180 4.62 0.00 -6.37
N VAL A 181 5.75 -0.66 -6.13
CA VAL A 181 6.22 -1.06 -4.81
C VAL A 181 7.50 -0.29 -4.51
N GLU A 182 7.56 0.37 -3.37
CA GLU A 182 8.69 1.17 -2.92
C GLU A 182 9.18 0.60 -1.60
N ALA A 183 10.47 0.31 -1.49
CA ALA A 183 11.09 -0.16 -0.26
C ALA A 183 12.34 0.69 0.05
N PRO A 184 12.24 1.64 0.99
CA PRO A 184 13.38 2.44 1.42
C PRO A 184 14.49 1.58 2.01
N ASN A 185 15.74 1.97 1.77
CA ASN A 185 16.94 1.27 2.25
C ASN A 185 17.07 -0.20 1.81
N GLN A 186 16.32 -0.64 0.80
CA GLN A 186 16.41 -2.01 0.26
C GLN A 186 17.06 -2.03 -1.11
N GLY A 187 17.72 -3.15 -1.42
CA GLY A 187 18.26 -3.44 -2.74
C GLY A 187 17.20 -3.97 -3.70
N ALA A 188 17.48 -3.89 -5.00
CA ALA A 188 16.57 -4.32 -6.05
C ALA A 188 16.24 -5.82 -5.96
N GLU A 189 17.25 -6.66 -5.77
CA GLU A 189 17.09 -8.12 -5.73
C GLU A 189 16.14 -8.57 -4.60
N GLU A 190 16.24 -7.94 -3.43
CA GLU A 190 15.40 -8.28 -2.28
C GLU A 190 13.94 -7.91 -2.53
N LEU A 191 13.70 -6.69 -3.04
CA LEU A 191 12.35 -6.24 -3.37
C LEU A 191 11.76 -7.07 -4.52
N GLU A 192 12.55 -7.39 -5.53
CA GLU A 192 12.14 -8.24 -6.64
C GLU A 192 11.72 -9.62 -6.17
N ARG A 193 12.50 -10.24 -5.28
CA ARG A 193 12.18 -11.55 -4.71
C ARG A 193 10.86 -11.54 -3.95
N LEU A 194 10.61 -10.51 -3.14
CA LEU A 194 9.37 -10.34 -2.38
C LEU A 194 8.15 -10.15 -3.30
N VAL A 195 8.32 -9.38 -4.37
CA VAL A 195 7.24 -9.01 -5.30
C VAL A 195 6.95 -10.10 -6.34
N ALA A 196 7.97 -10.83 -6.80
CA ALA A 196 7.83 -11.91 -7.78
C ALA A 196 7.13 -13.14 -7.19
N GLN A 197 7.34 -13.42 -5.90
CA GLN A 197 6.65 -14.51 -5.22
C GLN A 197 5.19 -14.15 -5.01
N ARG A 198 4.27 -14.98 -5.52
CA ARG A 198 2.84 -14.81 -5.21
C ARG A 198 2.60 -15.06 -3.72
N GLY A 199 3.43 -15.89 -3.08
CA GLY A 199 3.33 -16.17 -1.64
C GLY A 199 2.17 -17.09 -1.30
N SER A 200 1.77 -17.95 -2.24
CA SER A 200 0.81 -19.03 -1.98
C SER A 200 1.54 -20.14 -1.22
N VAL A 201 1.22 -20.30 0.05
CA VAL A 201 1.75 -21.38 0.89
C VAL A 201 0.60 -22.34 1.21
N GLU A 202 0.77 -23.59 0.82
CA GLU A 202 -0.25 -24.63 0.98
C GLU A 202 0.35 -25.85 1.67
N LEU A 203 -0.39 -26.42 2.62
CA LEU A 203 -0.09 -27.75 3.16
C LEU A 203 -0.97 -28.76 2.46
N VAL A 204 -0.36 -29.70 1.72
CA VAL A 204 -1.07 -30.64 0.86
C VAL A 204 -0.84 -32.07 1.34
N ALA A 205 -1.92 -32.80 1.58
CA ALA A 205 -1.91 -34.24 1.74
C ALA A 205 -1.92 -34.90 0.37
N ARG A 206 -0.84 -35.63 0.05
CA ARG A 206 -0.70 -36.40 -1.19
C ARG A 206 -0.70 -37.89 -0.90
N TYR A 207 -1.56 -38.65 -1.59
CA TYR A 207 -1.81 -40.06 -1.28
C TYR A 207 -2.28 -40.84 -2.52
N PRO A 208 -2.12 -42.18 -2.55
CA PRO A 208 -2.64 -43.00 -3.64
C PRO A 208 -4.17 -43.09 -3.56
N GLY A 209 -4.86 -42.76 -4.66
CA GLY A 209 -6.30 -43.01 -4.81
C GLY A 209 -6.61 -44.42 -5.34
N ASP A 210 -7.90 -44.78 -5.37
CA ASP A 210 -8.40 -46.12 -5.73
C ASP A 210 -7.92 -46.65 -7.10
N ASN A 211 -7.71 -45.74 -8.06
CA ASN A 211 -7.27 -46.07 -9.42
C ASN A 211 -5.74 -46.06 -9.59
N GLY A 212 -4.98 -45.92 -8.49
CA GLY A 212 -3.52 -45.78 -8.51
C GLY A 212 -3.03 -44.39 -8.97
N THR A 213 -3.93 -43.44 -9.21
CA THR A 213 -3.58 -42.03 -9.43
C THR A 213 -3.34 -41.34 -8.10
N MET A 214 -2.32 -40.47 -8.04
CA MET A 214 -2.07 -39.67 -6.84
C MET A 214 -3.16 -38.61 -6.71
N GLN A 215 -3.71 -38.50 -5.51
CA GLN A 215 -4.66 -37.47 -5.13
C GLN A 215 -3.96 -36.46 -4.23
N GLU A 216 -4.35 -35.20 -4.34
CA GLU A 216 -3.81 -34.09 -3.53
C GLU A 216 -4.97 -33.33 -2.90
N THR A 217 -4.91 -33.12 -1.59
CA THR A 217 -5.93 -32.37 -0.85
C THR A 217 -5.27 -31.36 0.07
N THR A 218 -5.68 -30.09 -0.02
CA THR A 218 -5.20 -29.03 0.89
C THR A 218 -5.73 -29.26 2.31
N LEU A 219 -4.79 -29.41 3.25
CA LEU A 219 -5.02 -29.67 4.66
C LEU A 219 -5.43 -28.42 5.44
N VAL A 220 -4.72 -27.32 5.19
CA VAL A 220 -4.86 -26.06 5.95
C VAL A 220 -5.23 -24.93 5.00
N THR A 221 -6.28 -24.19 5.35
CA THR A 221 -6.63 -22.93 4.70
C THR A 221 -6.26 -21.77 5.62
N ARG A 222 -6.15 -20.56 5.05
CA ARG A 222 -5.78 -19.36 5.82
C ARG A 222 -6.75 -19.09 6.97
N GLU A 223 -8.04 -19.31 6.76
CA GLU A 223 -9.10 -19.11 7.76
C GLU A 223 -9.01 -20.11 8.92
N GLY A 224 -8.35 -21.25 8.70
CA GLY A 224 -8.14 -22.28 9.72
C GLY A 224 -6.91 -22.02 10.62
N ILE A 225 -6.13 -20.96 10.37
CA ILE A 225 -4.91 -20.64 11.11
C ILE A 225 -5.23 -19.61 12.20
N ASP A 226 -4.85 -19.92 13.44
CA ASP A 226 -4.95 -19.01 14.60
C ASP A 226 -3.69 -18.13 14.72
N SER A 227 -2.50 -18.74 14.67
CA SER A 227 -1.23 -18.00 14.76
C SER A 227 -0.08 -18.67 14.03
N ILE A 228 0.91 -17.86 13.62
CA ILE A 228 2.09 -18.28 12.87
C ILE A 228 3.34 -17.79 13.62
N GLY A 229 4.10 -18.71 14.18
CA GLY A 229 5.35 -18.45 14.89
C GLY A 229 6.45 -17.93 13.97
N SER A 230 7.51 -17.39 14.57
CA SER A 230 8.70 -16.98 13.82
C SER A 230 9.52 -18.19 13.39
N PRO A 231 10.23 -18.13 12.24
CA PRO A 231 11.15 -19.17 11.82
C PRO A 231 12.17 -19.51 12.91
N GLU A 232 12.35 -20.79 13.19
CA GLU A 232 13.30 -21.32 14.18
C GLU A 232 14.05 -22.55 13.63
N PRO A 233 15.24 -22.90 14.17
CA PRO A 233 15.89 -24.16 13.84
C PRO A 233 15.00 -25.35 14.21
N GLY A 234 14.90 -26.34 13.32
CA GLY A 234 14.08 -27.53 13.53
C GLY A 234 14.88 -28.81 13.75
N ASP A 235 14.22 -29.82 14.31
CA ASP A 235 14.83 -31.15 14.55
C ASP A 235 14.76 -32.06 13.31
N SER A 236 13.66 -31.98 12.55
CA SER A 236 13.38 -32.80 11.36
C SER A 236 13.68 -32.08 10.04
N SER A 237 13.86 -30.77 10.08
CA SER A 237 14.25 -29.92 8.96
C SER A 237 15.16 -28.81 9.48
N PRO A 238 16.15 -28.35 8.69
CA PRO A 238 17.11 -27.35 9.15
C PRO A 238 16.45 -26.12 9.80
N TYR A 239 15.31 -25.69 9.23
CA TYR A 239 14.45 -24.66 9.79
C TYR A 239 13.00 -25.12 9.78
N GLN A 240 12.19 -24.51 10.63
CA GLN A 240 10.76 -24.77 10.72
C GLN A 240 9.96 -23.51 11.07
N VAL A 241 8.68 -23.51 10.71
CA VAL A 241 7.71 -22.45 11.04
C VAL A 241 6.60 -23.07 11.90
N PRO A 242 6.48 -22.68 13.18
CA PRO A 242 5.39 -23.12 14.04
C PRO A 242 4.04 -22.54 13.57
N VAL A 243 3.01 -23.37 13.50
CA VAL A 243 1.65 -22.98 13.11
C VAL A 243 0.67 -23.53 14.13
N VAL A 244 -0.26 -22.68 14.56
CA VAL A 244 -1.38 -23.05 15.44
C VAL A 244 -2.66 -22.90 14.63
N LEU A 245 -3.46 -23.98 14.58
CA LEU A 245 -4.77 -23.92 13.94
C LEU A 245 -5.84 -23.49 14.94
N ASN A 246 -6.89 -22.85 14.45
CA ASN A 246 -8.11 -22.69 15.25
C ASN A 246 -8.91 -24.00 15.27
N GLN A 247 -10.02 -24.03 16.00
CA GLN A 247 -10.84 -25.23 16.15
C GLN A 247 -11.34 -25.79 14.80
N GLU A 248 -11.84 -24.93 13.91
CA GLU A 248 -12.32 -25.34 12.58
C GLU A 248 -11.19 -25.93 11.72
N GLY A 249 -10.02 -25.27 11.73
CA GLY A 249 -8.83 -25.74 11.04
C GLY A 249 -8.35 -27.10 11.57
N ALA A 250 -8.33 -27.29 12.88
CA ALA A 250 -7.93 -28.54 13.53
C ALA A 250 -8.89 -29.70 13.21
N GLU A 251 -10.20 -29.45 13.22
CA GLU A 251 -11.23 -30.43 12.85
C GLU A 251 -11.09 -30.83 11.37
N ARG A 252 -10.90 -29.86 10.47
CA ARG A 252 -10.65 -30.14 9.05
C ARG A 252 -9.37 -30.96 8.87
N PHE A 253 -8.27 -30.54 9.51
CA PHE A 253 -6.98 -31.21 9.41
C PHE A 253 -7.07 -32.68 9.83
N THR A 254 -7.68 -32.93 10.99
CA THR A 254 -7.91 -34.28 11.54
C THR A 254 -8.79 -35.12 10.63
N ARG A 255 -9.89 -34.55 10.13
CA ARG A 255 -10.83 -35.22 9.22
C ARG A 255 -10.15 -35.63 7.92
N VAL A 256 -9.44 -34.72 7.26
CA VAL A 256 -8.76 -35.00 5.97
C VAL A 256 -7.72 -36.10 6.13
N LEU A 257 -6.93 -36.12 7.22
CA LEU A 257 -5.94 -37.17 7.43
C LEU A 257 -6.58 -38.53 7.71
N ASN A 258 -7.66 -38.60 8.49
CA ASN A 258 -8.36 -39.84 8.79
C ASN A 258 -9.12 -40.39 7.58
N GLU A 259 -9.85 -39.53 6.84
CA GLU A 259 -10.63 -39.92 5.65
C GLU A 259 -9.75 -40.47 4.53
N ASN A 260 -8.49 -40.03 4.45
CA ASN A 260 -7.54 -40.42 3.41
C ASN A 260 -6.45 -41.36 3.93
N GLU A 261 -6.72 -42.15 4.98
CA GLU A 261 -5.86 -43.22 5.49
C GLU A 261 -4.43 -42.83 5.90
N PHE A 262 -4.15 -41.54 6.14
CA PHE A 262 -2.82 -41.10 6.60
C PHE A 262 -2.49 -41.62 8.00
N THR A 263 -3.51 -41.82 8.83
CA THR A 263 -3.34 -42.27 10.22
C THR A 263 -3.32 -43.79 10.38
N THR A 264 -3.61 -44.54 9.32
CA THR A 264 -3.60 -46.00 9.27
C THR A 264 -2.50 -46.50 8.35
N THR A 265 -2.80 -46.65 7.05
CA THR A 265 -1.89 -47.18 6.03
C THR A 265 -0.69 -46.25 5.81
N GLY A 266 -0.92 -44.93 5.87
CA GLY A 266 0.10 -43.91 5.64
C GLY A 266 1.00 -43.62 6.85
N ALA A 267 0.66 -44.11 8.05
CA ALA A 267 1.39 -43.80 9.27
C ALA A 267 2.80 -44.39 9.23
N GLY A 268 3.82 -43.53 9.27
CA GLY A 268 5.22 -43.94 9.15
C GLY A 268 5.64 -44.34 7.74
N SER A 269 4.91 -43.92 6.70
CA SER A 269 5.30 -44.11 5.30
C SER A 269 6.76 -43.69 5.07
N THR A 270 7.59 -44.60 4.58
CA THR A 270 8.99 -44.32 4.19
C THR A 270 9.12 -43.86 2.74
N ALA A 271 7.99 -43.79 2.03
CA ALA A 271 7.93 -43.46 0.60
C ALA A 271 7.93 -41.94 0.35
N CYS A 272 8.19 -41.12 1.37
CA CYS A 272 8.34 -39.66 1.27
C CYS A 272 9.81 -39.33 1.49
N GLY A 273 10.61 -39.51 0.44
CA GLY A 273 12.06 -39.44 0.47
C GLY A 273 12.57 -38.43 -0.54
N GLY A 274 12.34 -37.14 -0.30
CA GLY A 274 12.88 -36.04 -1.12
C GLY A 274 11.80 -35.09 -1.65
N ALA A 275 12.22 -33.93 -2.16
CA ALA A 275 11.34 -32.90 -2.72
C ALA A 275 10.72 -33.29 -4.09
N GLU A 276 10.99 -34.49 -4.61
CA GLU A 276 10.52 -34.93 -5.93
C GLU A 276 9.08 -35.46 -5.89
N LYS A 277 8.23 -34.98 -6.81
CA LYS A 277 6.82 -35.41 -6.98
C LYS A 277 6.65 -36.86 -7.45
N ASN A 278 7.69 -37.68 -7.56
CA ASN A 278 7.56 -39.07 -8.07
C ASN A 278 7.29 -40.12 -6.98
N ASP A 279 7.30 -39.71 -5.73
CA ASP A 279 6.99 -40.56 -4.59
C ASP A 279 5.52 -40.98 -4.58
N ARG A 280 5.27 -42.30 -4.66
CA ARG A 280 3.93 -42.93 -4.69
C ARG A 280 3.38 -43.22 -3.28
N GLY A 281 3.80 -42.45 -2.29
CA GLY A 281 3.48 -42.64 -0.87
C GLY A 281 2.48 -41.65 -0.30
N TYR A 282 2.18 -41.81 0.99
CA TYR A 282 1.40 -40.86 1.79
C TYR A 282 2.32 -39.76 2.31
N CYS A 283 2.29 -38.59 1.67
CA CYS A 283 3.20 -37.47 1.97
C CYS A 283 2.43 -36.20 2.30
N LEU A 284 2.93 -35.49 3.31
CA LEU A 284 2.56 -34.12 3.63
C LEU A 284 3.54 -33.20 2.92
N LEU A 285 3.03 -32.37 2.03
CA LEU A 285 3.83 -31.47 1.21
C LEU A 285 3.60 -30.03 1.66
N THR A 286 4.69 -29.32 1.91
CA THR A 286 4.66 -27.85 1.94
C THR A 286 4.86 -27.38 0.50
N VAL A 287 3.85 -26.75 -0.08
CA VAL A 287 3.87 -26.24 -1.44
C VAL A 287 3.95 -24.72 -1.39
N VAL A 288 4.97 -24.15 -2.01
CA VAL A 288 5.17 -22.70 -2.11
C VAL A 288 5.09 -22.34 -3.60
N ASP A 289 4.11 -21.50 -3.95
CA ASP A 289 3.84 -21.05 -5.32
C ASP A 289 3.68 -22.17 -6.36
N GLY A 290 3.35 -23.40 -5.93
CA GLY A 290 3.16 -24.59 -6.79
C GLY A 290 4.34 -25.56 -6.82
N GLU A 291 5.48 -25.16 -6.26
CA GLU A 291 6.67 -25.98 -6.08
C GLU A 291 6.69 -26.63 -4.70
N VAL A 292 7.20 -27.86 -4.61
CA VAL A 292 7.29 -28.60 -3.34
C VAL A 292 8.55 -28.11 -2.60
N ALA A 293 8.34 -27.35 -1.54
CA ALA A 293 9.40 -26.86 -0.66
C ALA A 293 9.94 -27.98 0.25
N SER A 294 9.02 -28.75 0.86
CA SER A 294 9.38 -29.87 1.71
C SER A 294 8.36 -31.00 1.61
N SER A 295 8.79 -32.22 1.90
CA SER A 295 7.95 -33.40 2.00
C SER A 295 8.25 -34.16 3.28
N HIS A 296 7.20 -34.58 3.99
CA HIS A 296 7.31 -35.31 5.25
C HIS A 296 6.25 -36.41 5.33
N SER A 297 6.56 -37.50 6.02
CA SER A 297 5.56 -38.51 6.37
C SER A 297 4.93 -38.23 7.74
N LEU A 298 3.71 -38.73 7.94
CA LEU A 298 3.05 -38.64 9.24
C LEU A 298 3.72 -39.59 10.22
N ALA A 299 4.28 -39.07 11.32
CA ALA A 299 4.89 -39.91 12.35
C ALA A 299 3.84 -40.83 13.00
N PRO A 300 4.14 -42.12 13.28
CA PRO A 300 3.18 -43.04 13.90
C PRO A 300 2.60 -42.52 15.22
N SER A 301 3.42 -41.88 16.07
CA SER A 301 2.96 -41.26 17.31
C SER A 301 1.98 -40.12 17.08
N PHE A 302 2.17 -39.34 16.02
CA PHE A 302 1.27 -38.25 15.66
C PHE A 302 -0.01 -38.78 15.02
N ALA A 303 0.06 -39.88 14.27
CA ALA A 303 -1.12 -40.60 13.76
C ALA A 303 -2.06 -41.06 14.90
N ASP A 304 -1.50 -41.52 16.02
CA ASP A 304 -2.28 -41.92 17.20
C ASP A 304 -3.06 -40.74 17.79
N ILE A 305 -2.42 -39.56 17.91
CA ILE A 305 -3.05 -38.31 18.39
C ILE A 305 -4.22 -37.90 17.49
N ILE A 306 -4.02 -37.95 16.17
CA ILE A 306 -5.06 -37.60 15.19
C ILE A 306 -6.23 -38.59 15.24
N ARG A 307 -6.00 -39.90 15.44
CA ARG A 307 -7.08 -40.90 15.60
C ARG A 307 -7.84 -40.75 16.91
N ALA A 308 -7.16 -40.36 17.98
CA ALA A 308 -7.77 -40.09 19.28
C ALA A 308 -8.52 -38.75 19.32
N ASN A 309 -8.43 -37.94 18.25
CA ASN A 309 -8.97 -36.58 18.18
C ASN A 309 -8.39 -35.63 19.24
N GLU A 310 -7.20 -35.94 19.75
CA GLU A 310 -6.49 -35.14 20.77
C GLU A 310 -5.78 -33.93 20.14
N PHE A 311 -5.56 -33.93 18.82
CA PHE A 311 -4.96 -32.79 18.12
C PHE A 311 -5.82 -31.53 18.22
N SER A 312 -7.15 -31.66 18.32
CA SER A 312 -8.04 -30.51 18.50
C SER A 312 -7.85 -29.81 19.85
N ASP A 313 -7.28 -30.48 20.86
CA ASP A 313 -7.02 -29.89 22.19
C ASP A 313 -5.73 -29.06 22.20
N ASP A 314 -4.73 -29.43 21.39
CA ASP A 314 -3.49 -28.67 21.18
C ASP A 314 -3.08 -28.67 19.69
N PRO A 315 -3.72 -27.84 18.84
CA PRO A 315 -3.62 -27.92 17.38
C PRO A 315 -2.36 -27.24 16.83
N ARG A 316 -1.20 -27.66 17.33
CA ARG A 316 0.11 -27.13 16.94
C ARG A 316 0.84 -28.09 16.03
N PHE A 317 1.41 -27.57 14.95
CA PHE A 317 2.32 -28.31 14.08
C PHE A 317 3.42 -27.37 13.55
N VAL A 318 4.39 -27.95 12.84
CA VAL A 318 5.49 -27.18 12.24
C VAL A 318 5.57 -27.48 10.73
N MET A 319 5.89 -26.46 9.95
CA MET A 319 6.23 -26.59 8.53
C MET A 319 7.73 -26.53 8.35
N GLY A 320 8.33 -27.57 7.78
CA GLY A 320 9.78 -27.63 7.56
C GLY A 320 10.26 -26.80 6.37
N ALA A 321 11.50 -26.33 6.44
CA ALA A 321 12.21 -25.59 5.40
C ALA A 321 13.70 -25.97 5.37
N GLN A 322 14.35 -25.88 4.20
CA GLN A 322 15.76 -26.21 4.03
C GLN A 322 16.69 -25.06 4.43
N SER A 323 16.19 -23.83 4.43
CA SER A 323 16.95 -22.64 4.79
C SER A 323 16.13 -21.64 5.60
N ARG A 324 16.83 -20.75 6.30
CA ARG A 324 16.19 -19.65 7.04
C ARG A 324 15.36 -18.76 6.11
N GLY A 325 15.89 -18.42 4.94
CA GLY A 325 15.21 -17.56 3.97
C GLY A 325 13.93 -18.21 3.43
N GLU A 326 13.93 -19.54 3.22
CA GLU A 326 12.73 -20.28 2.82
C GLU A 326 11.70 -20.33 3.95
N ALA A 327 12.11 -20.54 5.20
CA ALA A 327 11.22 -20.47 6.35
C ALA A 327 10.61 -19.06 6.52
N GLU A 328 11.40 -18.01 6.27
CA GLU A 328 10.93 -16.62 6.24
C GLU A 328 9.89 -16.41 5.13
N THR A 329 10.13 -16.92 3.91
CA THR A 329 9.13 -16.89 2.81
C THR A 329 7.83 -17.60 3.19
N ILE A 330 7.92 -18.79 3.81
CA ILE A 330 6.75 -19.55 4.28
C ILE A 330 5.98 -18.74 5.33
N ALA A 331 6.68 -18.20 6.34
CA ALA A 331 6.04 -17.43 7.41
C ALA A 331 5.36 -16.15 6.87
N VAL A 332 6.05 -15.40 6.00
CA VAL A 332 5.50 -14.19 5.36
C VAL A 332 4.31 -14.55 4.47
N GLY A 333 4.41 -15.60 3.65
CA GLY A 333 3.32 -16.05 2.78
C GLY A 333 2.07 -16.47 3.58
N LEU A 334 2.25 -17.18 4.69
CA LEU A 334 1.14 -17.56 5.57
C LEU A 334 0.49 -16.35 6.26
N ARG A 335 1.29 -15.35 6.70
CA ARG A 335 0.76 -14.16 7.40
C ARG A 335 0.16 -13.13 6.44
N ALA A 336 0.86 -12.80 5.37
CA ALA A 336 0.42 -11.79 4.40
C ALA A 336 -0.60 -12.32 3.40
N GLY A 337 -0.56 -13.62 3.10
CA GLY A 337 -1.40 -14.25 2.08
C GLY A 337 -0.77 -14.16 0.69
N SER A 338 -1.52 -14.65 -0.30
CA SER A 338 -1.06 -14.72 -1.69
C SER A 338 -1.54 -13.53 -2.52
N LEU A 339 -0.73 -13.13 -3.49
CA LEU A 339 -1.13 -12.16 -4.50
C LEU A 339 -2.24 -12.76 -5.37
N ARG A 340 -3.33 -12.01 -5.53
CA ARG A 340 -4.50 -12.45 -6.30
C ARG A 340 -4.12 -12.84 -7.74
N ALA A 341 -3.29 -12.02 -8.37
CA ALA A 341 -2.68 -12.24 -9.68
C ALA A 341 -1.16 -12.05 -9.61
N PRO A 342 -0.37 -12.71 -10.47
CA PRO A 342 1.06 -12.48 -10.54
C PRO A 342 1.36 -11.09 -11.13
N LEU A 343 2.52 -10.55 -10.76
CA LEU A 343 3.07 -9.36 -11.39
C LEU A 343 4.01 -9.78 -12.53
N ASP A 344 3.94 -9.07 -13.63
CA ASP A 344 4.81 -9.34 -14.78
C ASP A 344 6.25 -8.93 -14.45
N THR A 345 7.10 -9.94 -14.32
CA THR A 345 8.51 -9.76 -13.99
C THR A 345 9.38 -9.40 -15.20
N GLU A 346 8.89 -9.57 -16.42
CA GLU A 346 9.60 -9.22 -17.65
C GLU A 346 9.36 -7.74 -18.03
N GLY A 347 8.11 -7.28 -17.92
CA GLY A 347 7.70 -5.89 -18.17
C GLY A 347 8.02 -4.89 -17.05
N ARG A 348 8.75 -5.31 -16.01
CA ARG A 348 9.01 -4.50 -14.82
C ARG A 348 10.06 -3.40 -15.06
N GLN A 349 9.90 -2.29 -14.34
CA GLN A 349 10.85 -1.18 -14.29
C GLN A 349 11.37 -1.04 -12.87
N VAL A 350 12.69 -1.08 -12.72
CA VAL A 350 13.34 -0.93 -11.41
C VAL A 350 14.14 0.36 -11.38
N TYR A 351 13.88 1.16 -10.35
CA TYR A 351 14.63 2.35 -10.04
C TYR A 351 15.24 2.20 -8.65
N THR A 352 16.56 2.24 -8.56
CA THR A 352 17.29 2.14 -7.29
C THR A 352 18.09 3.42 -7.08
N LEU A 353 18.01 3.96 -5.86
CA LEU A 353 18.80 5.10 -5.42
C LEU A 353 19.68 4.69 -4.24
N GLU A 354 20.98 4.94 -4.36
CA GLU A 354 21.92 4.64 -3.29
C GLU A 354 21.64 5.53 -2.05
N PRO A 355 21.64 4.96 -0.82
CA PRO A 355 21.42 5.72 0.40
C PRO A 355 22.38 6.92 0.54
N ALA A 356 23.65 6.76 0.14
CA ALA A 356 24.63 7.84 0.19
C ALA A 356 24.28 9.04 -0.72
N LEU A 357 23.60 8.81 -1.84
CA LEU A 357 23.12 9.88 -2.72
C LEU A 357 21.86 10.53 -2.15
N ALA A 358 20.96 9.73 -1.58
CA ALA A 358 19.76 10.20 -0.91
C ALA A 358 20.08 11.08 0.31
N ASP A 359 21.09 10.71 1.11
CA ASP A 359 21.60 11.53 2.22
C ASP A 359 22.07 12.91 1.75
N ARG A 360 22.77 12.97 0.60
CA ARG A 360 23.17 14.24 -0.01
C ARG A 360 21.96 15.05 -0.44
N PHE A 361 20.95 14.42 -1.04
CA PHE A 361 19.72 15.10 -1.42
C PHE A 361 18.93 15.61 -0.22
N LYS A 362 18.90 14.86 0.89
CA LYS A 362 18.29 15.28 2.16
C LYS A 362 18.99 16.51 2.73
N VAL A 363 20.32 16.50 2.82
CA VAL A 363 21.11 17.65 3.29
C VAL A 363 20.96 18.85 2.36
N ASN A 364 21.05 18.65 1.05
CA ASN A 364 20.88 19.72 0.07
C ASN A 364 19.48 20.33 0.14
N SER A 365 18.44 19.52 0.28
CA SER A 365 17.06 19.97 0.43
C SER A 365 16.86 20.85 1.66
N LEU A 366 17.47 20.45 2.80
CA LEU A 366 17.46 21.26 4.01
C LEU A 366 18.16 22.62 3.80
N ILE A 367 19.34 22.60 3.18
CA ILE A 367 20.09 23.83 2.86
C ILE A 367 19.29 24.73 1.93
N THR A 368 18.69 24.18 0.87
CA THR A 368 17.85 24.93 -0.07
C THR A 368 16.63 25.54 0.63
N GLY A 369 15.97 24.79 1.53
CA GLY A 369 14.86 25.31 2.33
C GLY A 369 15.28 26.48 3.22
N ILE A 370 16.41 26.37 3.92
CA ILE A 370 16.95 27.46 4.76
C ILE A 370 17.28 28.69 3.90
N ILE A 371 17.94 28.50 2.76
CA ILE A 371 18.27 29.59 1.83
C ILE A 371 16.99 30.25 1.32
N ALA A 372 15.95 29.49 0.97
CA ALA A 372 14.67 30.04 0.53
C ALA A 372 14.02 30.91 1.62
N VAL A 373 13.95 30.43 2.87
CA VAL A 373 13.41 31.21 3.99
C VAL A 373 14.22 32.49 4.23
N LEU A 374 15.55 32.41 4.21
CA LEU A 374 16.42 33.56 4.38
C LEU A 374 16.28 34.57 3.24
N ALA A 375 16.21 34.11 1.99
CA ALA A 375 16.01 34.95 0.82
C ALA A 375 14.67 35.69 0.89
N VAL A 376 13.60 34.98 1.21
CA VAL A 376 12.26 35.57 1.38
C VAL A 376 12.24 36.57 2.54
N SER A 377 12.81 36.20 3.69
CA SER A 377 12.93 37.10 4.84
C SER A 377 13.70 38.38 4.49
N GLY A 378 14.78 38.25 3.71
CA GLY A 378 15.58 39.37 3.23
C GLY A 378 14.79 40.30 2.31
N VAL A 379 14.06 39.76 1.33
CA VAL A 379 13.22 40.54 0.41
C VAL A 379 12.12 41.28 1.16
N VAL A 380 11.42 40.60 2.08
CA VAL A 380 10.36 41.19 2.91
C VAL A 380 10.92 42.32 3.77
N TYR A 381 12.06 42.10 4.42
CA TYR A 381 12.70 43.13 5.24
C TYR A 381 13.12 44.35 4.41
N LEU A 382 13.73 44.14 3.24
CA LEU A 382 14.12 45.22 2.33
C LEU A 382 12.92 46.02 1.79
N ARG A 383 11.77 45.37 1.59
CA ARG A 383 10.54 45.99 1.07
C ARG A 383 9.85 46.86 2.12
N TYR A 384 9.67 46.35 3.33
CA TYR A 384 8.88 47.03 4.37
C TYR A 384 9.72 47.91 5.30
N GLY A 385 11.02 47.65 5.47
CA GLY A 385 11.90 48.43 6.34
C GLY A 385 11.58 48.38 7.85
N GLU A 386 10.47 47.72 8.23
CA GLU A 386 9.98 47.64 9.60
C GLU A 386 9.93 46.19 10.10
N PRO A 387 10.74 45.81 11.12
CA PRO A 387 10.74 44.46 11.68
C PRO A 387 9.36 44.00 12.18
N ARG A 388 8.50 44.95 12.57
CA ARG A 388 7.16 44.67 13.10
C ARG A 388 6.23 44.00 12.08
N VAL A 389 6.45 44.21 10.78
CA VAL A 389 5.69 43.55 9.71
C VAL A 389 6.42 42.29 9.23
N ALA A 390 7.74 42.39 9.05
CA ALA A 390 8.54 41.30 8.49
C ALA A 390 8.59 40.06 9.40
N VAL A 391 8.72 40.23 10.73
CA VAL A 391 8.85 39.09 11.65
C VAL A 391 7.56 38.25 11.71
N PRO A 392 6.35 38.84 11.89
CA PRO A 392 5.11 38.05 11.84
C PRO A 392 4.88 37.34 10.52
N MET A 393 5.31 37.93 9.40
CA MET A 393 5.20 37.31 8.08
C MET A 393 6.04 36.02 8.00
N VAL A 394 7.31 36.08 8.42
CA VAL A 394 8.20 34.91 8.45
C VAL A 394 7.69 33.84 9.42
N LEU A 395 7.24 34.24 10.62
CA LEU A 395 6.67 33.29 11.59
C LEU A 395 5.41 32.60 11.07
N THR A 396 4.56 33.33 10.34
CA THR A 396 3.35 32.76 9.74
C THR A 396 3.70 31.76 8.64
N ALA A 397 4.69 32.08 7.79
CA ALA A 397 5.17 31.16 6.76
C ALA A 397 5.80 29.89 7.35
N LEU A 398 6.60 30.02 8.41
CA LEU A 398 7.16 28.86 9.13
C LEU A 398 6.07 28.02 9.79
N ALA A 399 5.06 28.67 10.37
CA ALA A 399 3.92 27.97 10.96
C ALA A 399 3.20 27.11 9.92
N GLU A 400 2.98 27.64 8.71
CA GLU A 400 2.38 26.89 7.60
C GLU A 400 3.17 25.64 7.22
N VAL A 401 4.50 25.75 7.13
CA VAL A 401 5.37 24.59 6.85
C VAL A 401 5.23 23.53 7.94
N VAL A 402 5.19 23.93 9.22
CA VAL A 402 5.00 22.99 10.34
C VAL A 402 3.64 22.29 10.26
N LEU A 403 2.57 23.03 9.94
CA LEU A 403 1.24 22.44 9.75
C LEU A 403 1.23 21.42 8.60
N LEU A 404 1.91 21.72 7.49
CA LEU A 404 2.01 20.82 6.35
C LEU A 404 2.80 19.56 6.68
N LEU A 405 3.95 19.69 7.33
CA LEU A 405 4.76 18.53 7.76
C LEU A 405 3.97 17.65 8.73
N ALA A 406 3.22 18.25 9.65
CA ALA A 406 2.38 17.49 10.58
C ALA A 406 1.24 16.76 9.85
N PHE A 407 0.61 17.38 8.86
CA PHE A 407 -0.38 16.70 8.03
C PHE A 407 0.24 15.51 7.30
N VAL A 408 1.38 15.70 6.64
CA VAL A 408 2.11 14.65 5.91
C VAL A 408 2.47 13.48 6.84
N SER A 409 2.96 13.78 8.04
CA SER A 409 3.20 12.77 9.07
C SER A 409 1.90 12.04 9.46
N ALA A 410 0.82 12.78 9.75
CA ALA A 410 -0.46 12.19 10.18
C ALA A 410 -1.05 11.20 9.16
N VAL A 411 -0.91 11.49 7.87
CA VAL A 411 -1.39 10.59 6.79
C VAL A 411 -0.36 9.53 6.37
N ARG A 412 0.81 9.48 7.02
CA ARG A 412 1.93 8.58 6.71
C ARG A 412 2.35 8.63 5.24
N LEU A 413 2.41 9.83 4.68
CA LEU A 413 2.87 10.03 3.30
C LEU A 413 4.40 10.14 3.31
N PRO A 414 5.14 9.23 2.64
CA PRO A 414 6.60 9.33 2.55
C PRO A 414 7.02 10.58 1.78
N LEU A 415 7.91 11.39 2.38
CA LEU A 415 8.42 12.61 1.77
C LEU A 415 9.50 12.31 0.72
N ASP A 416 9.23 12.67 -0.53
CA ASP A 416 10.21 12.70 -1.64
C ASP A 416 10.64 14.15 -1.97
N LEU A 417 11.61 14.32 -2.87
CA LEU A 417 12.10 15.66 -3.28
C LEU A 417 11.01 16.53 -3.89
N SER A 418 10.06 15.93 -4.61
CA SER A 418 8.92 16.66 -5.17
C SER A 418 8.01 17.26 -4.11
N HIS A 419 7.84 16.58 -2.97
CA HIS A 419 7.09 17.09 -1.83
C HIS A 419 7.82 18.28 -1.20
N ILE A 420 9.15 18.19 -1.05
CA ILE A 420 9.96 19.32 -0.55
C ILE A 420 9.88 20.51 -1.50
N ALA A 421 9.96 20.29 -2.81
CA ALA A 421 9.77 21.34 -3.80
C ALA A 421 8.38 22.01 -3.66
N GLY A 422 7.35 21.21 -3.37
CA GLY A 422 6.01 21.70 -3.06
C GLY A 422 5.98 22.57 -1.81
N LEU A 423 6.62 22.14 -0.72
CA LEU A 423 6.74 22.95 0.51
C LEU A 423 7.43 24.30 0.24
N ILE A 424 8.51 24.30 -0.54
CA ILE A 424 9.22 25.53 -0.92
C ILE A 424 8.33 26.45 -1.77
N ALA A 425 7.58 25.89 -2.72
CA ALA A 425 6.63 26.64 -3.53
C ALA A 425 5.51 27.26 -2.69
N VAL A 426 5.02 26.54 -1.66
CA VAL A 426 4.03 27.04 -0.72
C VAL A 426 4.59 28.19 0.13
N ILE A 427 5.84 28.13 0.57
CA ILE A 427 6.49 29.26 1.27
C ILE A 427 6.46 30.52 0.38
N GLY A 428 6.81 30.39 -0.90
CA GLY A 428 6.83 31.50 -1.84
C GLY A 428 5.44 32.11 -2.07
N THR A 429 4.47 31.27 -2.43
CA THR A 429 3.08 31.70 -2.65
C THR A 429 2.41 32.24 -1.38
N GLY A 430 2.74 31.65 -0.22
CA GLY A 430 2.24 32.13 1.06
C GLY A 430 2.75 33.50 1.43
N VAL A 431 4.04 33.78 1.24
CA VAL A 431 4.57 35.13 1.50
C VAL A 431 4.00 36.14 0.51
N ASP A 432 3.76 35.77 -0.75
CA ASP A 432 3.04 36.65 -1.70
C ASP A 432 1.64 37.05 -1.18
N ASP A 433 0.86 36.10 -0.67
CA ASP A 433 -0.43 36.39 -0.04
C ASP A 433 -0.29 37.33 1.17
N LEU A 434 0.73 37.11 2.01
CA LEU A 434 0.98 37.94 3.19
C LEU A 434 1.41 39.37 2.80
N ILE A 435 2.15 39.53 1.70
CA ILE A 435 2.51 40.82 1.09
C ILE A 435 1.25 41.54 0.59
N ILE A 436 0.35 40.84 -0.11
CA ILE A 436 -0.92 41.42 -0.57
C ILE A 436 -1.77 41.93 0.61
N ILE A 437 -1.86 41.15 1.70
CA ILE A 437 -2.56 41.59 2.92
C ILE A 437 -1.89 42.81 3.51
N ALA A 438 -0.56 42.77 3.66
CA ALA A 438 0.24 43.85 4.21
C ALA A 438 0.05 45.16 3.42
N ASP A 439 0.22 45.12 2.09
CA ASP A 439 0.12 46.29 1.22
C ASP A 439 -1.30 46.87 1.20
N GLU A 440 -2.34 46.03 1.10
CA GLU A 440 -3.72 46.52 1.06
C GLU A 440 -4.20 47.06 2.42
N VAL A 441 -3.79 46.45 3.53
CA VAL A 441 -4.14 46.91 4.88
C VAL A 441 -3.41 48.20 5.24
N MET A 442 -2.11 48.29 4.92
CA MET A 442 -1.24 49.42 5.28
C MET A 442 -1.27 50.57 4.26
N ALA A 443 -1.96 50.44 3.13
CA ALA A 443 -2.09 51.50 2.13
C ALA A 443 -2.51 52.87 2.75
N GLU A 444 -1.94 53.97 2.26
CA GLU A 444 -2.13 55.32 2.84
C GLU A 444 -3.63 55.70 2.97
N GLY A 445 -3.95 56.30 4.12
CA GLY A 445 -5.31 56.63 4.56
C GLY A 445 -5.55 56.17 5.99
N ASP A 446 -6.08 57.06 6.82
CA ASP A 446 -6.23 56.86 8.25
C ASP A 446 -7.06 55.59 8.55
N VAL A 447 -6.42 54.54 9.07
CA VAL A 447 -7.08 53.27 9.46
C VAL A 447 -7.79 53.45 10.81
N ASN A 448 -8.45 54.59 11.02
CA ASN A 448 -9.05 54.98 12.29
C ASN A 448 -10.40 54.28 12.57
N SER A 449 -10.81 53.32 11.73
CA SER A 449 -12.02 52.54 11.95
C SER A 449 -11.83 51.07 11.54
N ALA A 450 -12.24 50.16 12.43
CA ALA A 450 -12.29 48.72 12.18
C ALA A 450 -13.04 48.35 10.88
N ARG A 451 -13.96 49.22 10.42
CA ARG A 451 -14.70 49.06 9.17
C ARG A 451 -13.81 49.19 7.92
N VAL A 452 -12.85 50.11 7.94
CA VAL A 452 -11.91 50.32 6.83
C VAL A 452 -10.96 49.13 6.71
N PHE A 453 -10.44 48.65 7.84
CA PHE A 453 -9.62 47.44 7.91
C PHE A 453 -10.37 46.23 7.33
N GLN A 454 -11.60 45.97 7.76
CA GLN A 454 -12.39 44.83 7.27
C GLN A 454 -12.67 44.90 5.76
N SER A 455 -12.89 46.10 5.22
CA SER A 455 -13.11 46.28 3.78
C SER A 455 -11.85 45.98 2.98
N ARG A 456 -10.70 46.53 3.40
CA ARG A 456 -9.38 46.31 2.76
C ARG A 456 -8.95 44.85 2.86
N PHE A 457 -9.08 44.25 4.04
CA PHE A 457 -8.81 42.84 4.25
C PHE A 457 -9.67 41.95 3.35
N ARG A 458 -10.97 42.25 3.19
CA ARG A 458 -11.85 41.49 2.30
C ARG A 458 -11.42 41.60 0.83
N LYS A 459 -10.95 42.77 0.39
CA LYS A 459 -10.44 42.98 -0.97
C LYS A 459 -9.16 42.18 -1.21
N ALA A 460 -8.20 42.23 -0.28
CA ALA A 460 -7.00 41.39 -0.32
C ALA A 460 -7.36 39.90 -0.38
N PHE A 461 -8.26 39.46 0.49
CA PHE A 461 -8.67 38.06 0.58
C PHE A 461 -9.42 37.56 -0.67
N TRP A 462 -10.11 38.46 -1.40
CA TRP A 462 -10.71 38.12 -2.69
C TRP A 462 -9.65 37.80 -3.75
N VAL A 463 -8.58 38.60 -3.82
CA VAL A 463 -7.46 38.38 -4.74
C VAL A 463 -6.74 37.06 -4.40
N ILE A 464 -6.46 36.84 -3.11
CA ILE A 464 -5.84 35.60 -2.61
C ILE A 464 -6.71 34.38 -2.92
N GLY A 465 -8.02 34.46 -2.68
CA GLY A 465 -8.96 33.39 -3.00
C GLY A 465 -9.01 33.07 -4.50
N ALA A 466 -8.94 34.07 -5.36
CA ALA A 466 -8.88 33.88 -6.81
C ALA A 466 -7.56 33.21 -7.24
N ALA A 467 -6.42 33.66 -6.71
CA ALA A 467 -5.11 33.06 -6.96
C ALA A 467 -5.07 31.59 -6.49
N ALA A 468 -5.56 31.33 -5.28
CA ALA A 468 -5.68 29.97 -4.73
C ALA A 468 -6.51 29.06 -5.64
N ALA A 469 -7.67 29.53 -6.11
CA ALA A 469 -8.51 28.76 -7.04
C ALA A 469 -7.76 28.43 -8.34
N THR A 470 -7.02 29.39 -8.92
CA THR A 470 -6.23 29.13 -10.13
C THR A 470 -5.13 28.10 -9.91
N THR A 471 -4.43 28.15 -8.77
CA THR A 471 -3.38 27.17 -8.43
C THR A 471 -3.97 25.79 -8.23
N ILE A 472 -5.10 25.67 -7.53
CA ILE A 472 -5.77 24.38 -7.30
C ILE A 472 -6.23 23.77 -8.63
N ILE A 473 -6.84 24.57 -9.51
CA ILE A 473 -7.28 24.12 -10.83
C ILE A 473 -6.08 23.66 -11.68
N ALA A 474 -4.97 24.40 -11.65
CA ALA A 474 -3.75 24.04 -12.38
C ALA A 474 -3.10 22.75 -11.86
N MET A 475 -3.14 22.52 -10.54
CA MET A 475 -2.53 21.34 -9.91
C MET A 475 -3.44 20.09 -9.92
N ALA A 476 -4.75 20.25 -10.07
CA ALA A 476 -5.69 19.13 -9.99
C ALA A 476 -5.39 17.97 -10.97
N PRO A 477 -5.06 18.20 -12.26
CA PRO A 477 -4.68 17.10 -13.15
C PRO A 477 -3.42 16.37 -12.69
N LEU A 478 -2.43 17.08 -12.15
CA LEU A 478 -1.18 16.48 -11.64
C LEU A 478 -1.41 15.66 -10.36
N ALA A 479 -2.38 16.05 -9.53
CA ALA A 479 -2.72 15.34 -8.31
C ALA A 479 -3.49 14.03 -8.57
N VAL A 480 -4.31 14.01 -9.64
CA VAL A 480 -5.14 12.86 -10.01
C VAL A 480 -4.44 11.93 -10.99
N LEU A 481 -3.74 12.47 -11.99
CA LEU A 481 -2.99 11.67 -12.95
C LEU A 481 -1.69 11.20 -12.30
N SER A 482 -1.35 9.93 -12.51
CA SER A 482 -0.17 9.31 -11.88
C SER A 482 1.12 9.67 -12.64
N LEU A 483 1.44 10.97 -12.71
CA LEU A 483 2.60 11.55 -13.42
C LEU A 483 3.90 11.44 -12.61
N GLY A 484 4.13 10.26 -12.01
CA GLY A 484 5.30 9.97 -11.19
C GLY A 484 5.45 10.96 -10.03
N ASP A 485 6.62 11.58 -9.93
CA ASP A 485 6.98 12.44 -8.81
C ASP A 485 6.20 13.75 -8.77
N LEU A 486 5.63 14.21 -9.90
CA LEU A 486 4.86 15.46 -9.97
C LEU A 486 3.56 15.42 -9.16
N ARG A 487 3.03 14.21 -8.90
CA ARG A 487 1.83 14.03 -8.07
C ARG A 487 2.04 14.51 -6.64
N GLY A 488 3.19 14.17 -6.05
CA GLY A 488 3.56 14.59 -4.69
C GLY A 488 3.67 16.11 -4.56
N PHE A 489 4.30 16.75 -5.55
CA PHE A 489 4.38 18.21 -5.66
C PHE A 489 2.99 18.86 -5.69
N ALA A 490 2.10 18.35 -6.54
CA ALA A 490 0.75 18.88 -6.69
C ALA A 490 -0.08 18.73 -5.40
N ILE A 491 -0.05 17.56 -4.75
CA ILE A 491 -0.79 17.30 -3.51
C ILE A 491 -0.34 18.27 -2.41
N VAL A 492 0.97 18.42 -2.19
CA VAL A 492 1.51 19.32 -1.15
C VAL A 492 1.19 20.77 -1.46
N THR A 493 1.25 21.18 -2.73
CA THR A 493 0.93 22.56 -3.13
C THR A 493 -0.55 22.88 -2.92
N ILE A 494 -1.46 21.99 -3.33
CA ILE A 494 -2.91 22.17 -3.10
C ILE A 494 -3.20 22.28 -1.61
N LEU A 495 -2.64 21.37 -0.81
CA LEU A 495 -2.83 21.37 0.63
C LEU A 495 -2.27 22.65 1.28
N GLY A 496 -1.10 23.09 0.86
CA GLY A 496 -0.47 24.33 1.32
C GLY A 496 -1.35 25.54 1.07
N VAL A 497 -1.83 25.70 -0.16
CA VAL A 497 -2.78 26.77 -0.51
C VAL A 497 -4.05 26.71 0.34
N LEU A 498 -4.62 25.53 0.57
CA LEU A 498 -5.82 25.36 1.39
C LEU A 498 -5.59 25.72 2.87
N ILE A 499 -4.55 25.16 3.50
CA ILE A 499 -4.17 25.48 4.89
C ILE A 499 -3.88 26.96 5.02
N GLY A 500 -3.20 27.51 4.02
CA GLY A 500 -2.88 28.90 3.93
C GLY A 500 -4.10 29.79 4.01
N VAL A 501 -4.97 29.69 3.01
CA VAL A 501 -6.17 30.51 2.89
C VAL A 501 -7.10 30.34 4.09
N LEU A 502 -7.25 29.13 4.62
CA LEU A 502 -8.20 28.85 5.69
C LEU A 502 -7.69 29.20 7.09
N VAL A 503 -6.38 29.08 7.33
CA VAL A 503 -5.82 29.15 8.69
C VAL A 503 -4.80 30.28 8.81
N THR A 504 -3.71 30.25 8.05
CA THR A 504 -2.55 31.09 8.33
C THR A 504 -2.72 32.53 7.86
N ARG A 505 -3.30 32.79 6.67
CA ARG A 505 -3.57 34.15 6.18
C ARG A 505 -4.60 34.89 7.05
N PRO A 506 -5.74 34.28 7.46
CA PRO A 506 -6.67 34.91 8.39
C PRO A 506 -6.03 35.25 9.74
N ALA A 507 -5.15 34.39 10.26
CA ALA A 507 -4.43 34.64 11.52
C ALA A 507 -3.45 35.81 11.38
N TYR A 508 -2.70 35.89 10.27
CA TYR A 508 -1.82 37.03 9.99
C TYR A 508 -2.56 38.36 9.90
N GLY A 509 -3.74 38.37 9.25
CA GLY A 509 -4.60 39.55 9.22
C GLY A 509 -4.94 40.06 10.63
N ASP A 510 -5.29 39.17 11.55
CA ASP A 510 -5.57 39.54 12.94
C ASP A 510 -4.32 40.06 13.69
N ILE A 511 -3.14 39.50 13.40
CA ILE A 511 -1.85 39.97 13.95
C ILE A 511 -1.54 41.40 13.47
N LEU A 512 -1.67 41.67 12.16
CA LEU A 512 -1.46 43.02 11.61
C LEU A 512 -2.47 44.03 12.15
N ARG A 513 -3.73 43.63 12.31
CA ARG A 513 -4.75 44.48 12.95
C ARG A 513 -4.32 44.92 14.34
N TRP A 514 -3.83 43.99 15.16
CA TRP A 514 -3.35 44.31 16.51
C TRP A 514 -2.15 45.27 16.46
N LEU A 515 -1.15 45.00 15.62
CA LEU A 515 0.04 45.85 15.47
C LEU A 515 -0.26 47.26 14.92
N SER A 516 -1.31 47.41 14.12
CA SER A 516 -1.69 48.70 13.51
C SER A 516 -2.54 49.58 14.44
N VAL A 517 -3.30 48.96 15.36
CA VAL A 517 -4.21 49.67 16.29
C VAL A 517 -3.48 50.16 17.55
N GLU A 518 -2.37 49.53 17.93
CA GLU A 518 -1.57 49.87 19.11
C GLU A 518 -0.54 51.00 18.85
N LYS A 519 -0.86 51.90 17.92
CA LYS A 519 0.00 53.00 17.47
C LYS A 519 0.15 54.13 18.49
#